data_AF-A0A7X0IB02-F1
#
_entry.id   AF-A0A7X0IB02-F1
#
_cell.length_a   1.000
_cell.length_b   1.000
_cell.length_c   1.000
_cell.angle_alpha   90.00
_cell.angle_beta   90.00
_cell.angle_gamma   90.00
#
_symmetry.space_group_name_H-M   'P 1'
#
loop_
_entity.id
_entity.type
_entity.pdbx_description
1 polymer ?
#
loop_
_entity_poly.entity_id
_entity_poly.type
_entity_poly.pdbx_seq_one_letter_code
_entity_poly.pdbx_strand_id
1 'polypeptide(L)'
;MTTPPEYPEGYGQGHEQPGHPGYPQHGQPYMQQVYYGYGSWQEPERRADRGSMLRGILILAAVAGVVTVVIGVLLMANAPAEYGLADSGRTPLKLGAQPPDGFAPSVGPGGPGQPLTQAAPTAAAPAPPLPAAPPMQPSTPKRLVIAKLGINAPIKSVGLDKNGAIQTPPIGNHNLVGWYRYGPTAGQSGPAVMLGHKDTMTRTAVFSRLHELQYGDTIEVTRMDGTVAIFTVGGIEQADKLTFPTNRVYGNADDAELRLITCGGTYNRSTGHYQDNVIVYARMTGTRGGTGG
;
A
#
# COMPACT_ATOMS: atom_id res chain seq x y z
N MET A 1 -46.44 31.74 -22.30
CA MET A 1 -45.63 32.95 -22.02
C MET A 1 -44.31 32.77 -22.75
N THR A 2 -44.30 33.33 -23.95
CA THR A 2 -43.21 33.39 -24.93
C THR A 2 -42.81 34.86 -25.00
N THR A 3 -41.53 35.16 -24.89
CA THR A 3 -40.97 36.48 -25.17
C THR A 3 -39.85 36.36 -26.23
N PRO A 4 -39.68 37.38 -27.07
CA PRO A 4 -39.18 37.27 -28.44
C PRO A 4 -37.73 37.79 -28.60
N PRO A 5 -37.12 37.69 -29.80
CA PRO A 5 -35.82 38.26 -30.09
C PRO A 5 -35.93 39.71 -30.61
N GLU A 6 -34.90 40.52 -30.33
CA GLU A 6 -34.77 41.89 -30.81
C GLU A 6 -33.40 42.06 -31.50
N TYR A 7 -33.43 42.42 -32.78
CA TYR A 7 -32.40 43.15 -33.53
C TYR A 7 -33.11 44.41 -34.05
N PRO A 8 -32.46 45.59 -34.15
CA PRO A 8 -31.83 46.03 -35.41
C PRO A 8 -30.60 46.97 -35.13
N GLU A 9 -29.84 47.59 -36.03
CA GLU A 9 -30.07 48.26 -37.32
C GLU A 9 -28.78 48.31 -38.16
N GLY A 10 -28.94 48.52 -39.48
CA GLY A 10 -27.88 48.74 -40.47
C GLY A 10 -27.72 50.22 -40.88
N TYR A 11 -27.35 50.41 -42.16
CA TYR A 11 -27.02 51.63 -42.93
C TYR A 11 -25.55 52.10 -42.81
N GLY A 12 -24.79 52.32 -43.89
CA GLY A 12 -25.03 52.22 -45.33
C GLY A 12 -23.84 52.82 -46.11
N GLN A 13 -23.64 52.34 -47.35
CA GLN A 13 -23.15 53.00 -48.59
C GLN A 13 -21.89 53.88 -48.54
N GLY A 14 -20.92 53.87 -49.46
CA GLY A 14 -20.77 53.54 -50.89
C GLY A 14 -19.58 54.44 -51.35
N HIS A 15 -18.63 54.06 -52.20
CA HIS A 15 -18.63 54.05 -53.66
C HIS A 15 -17.21 54.48 -54.14
N GLU A 16 -16.87 54.12 -55.38
CA GLU A 16 -15.90 54.75 -56.31
C GLU A 16 -14.40 54.35 -56.31
N GLN A 17 -14.06 53.44 -57.24
CA GLN A 17 -12.93 53.53 -58.20
C GLN A 17 -13.22 54.66 -59.25
N PRO A 18 -12.38 55.01 -60.28
CA PRO A 18 -11.17 54.36 -60.85
C PRO A 18 -10.05 55.32 -61.38
N GLY A 19 -8.96 54.76 -61.94
CA GLY A 19 -8.05 55.52 -62.84
C GLY A 19 -6.69 54.86 -63.19
N HIS A 20 -6.61 54.22 -64.36
CA HIS A 20 -5.37 53.92 -65.14
C HIS A 20 -4.78 55.21 -65.78
N PRO A 21 -3.70 55.26 -66.62
CA PRO A 21 -2.70 54.27 -67.13
C PRO A 21 -1.21 54.77 -67.15
N GLY A 22 -0.24 53.95 -67.62
CA GLY A 22 0.99 54.46 -68.27
C GLY A 22 2.33 53.74 -68.02
N TYR A 23 2.85 53.02 -69.03
CA TYR A 23 4.29 52.64 -69.24
C TYR A 23 5.09 53.87 -69.77
N PRO A 24 6.45 53.89 -70.02
CA PRO A 24 7.46 52.80 -70.08
C PRO A 24 8.90 53.08 -69.54
N GLN A 25 9.66 51.99 -69.38
CA GLN A 25 11.06 51.70 -69.78
C GLN A 25 12.28 52.64 -69.53
N HIS A 26 13.41 51.92 -69.33
CA HIS A 26 14.83 52.21 -69.65
C HIS A 26 15.75 52.86 -68.61
N GLY A 27 16.86 52.14 -68.34
CA GLY A 27 18.17 52.78 -68.11
C GLY A 27 18.94 52.35 -66.85
N GLN A 28 19.56 51.16 -66.87
CA GLN A 28 20.89 50.98 -66.24
C GLN A 28 21.87 51.91 -67.00
N PRO A 29 22.95 52.49 -66.42
CA PRO A 29 23.88 51.71 -65.58
C PRO A 29 24.84 52.42 -64.56
N TYR A 30 25.53 51.58 -63.77
CA TYR A 30 26.81 51.68 -63.02
C TYR A 30 27.67 52.98 -63.00
N MET A 31 27.88 53.52 -61.78
CA MET A 31 29.13 54.06 -61.19
C MET A 31 28.88 54.31 -59.68
N GLN A 32 29.42 53.51 -58.75
CA GLN A 32 30.73 53.59 -58.09
C GLN A 32 30.91 54.72 -57.04
N GLN A 33 31.15 54.27 -55.79
CA GLN A 33 31.72 54.97 -54.61
C GLN A 33 30.81 56.00 -53.93
N VAL A 34 30.68 56.05 -52.61
CA VAL A 34 31.71 56.45 -51.63
C VAL A 34 31.53 55.77 -50.25
N TYR A 35 32.65 55.74 -49.53
CA TYR A 35 33.09 55.12 -48.29
C TYR A 35 32.42 55.59 -46.96
N TYR A 36 32.67 54.81 -45.89
CA TYR A 36 32.47 55.00 -44.43
C TYR A 36 31.14 54.53 -43.80
N GLY A 37 31.24 53.48 -42.97
CA GLY A 37 30.18 53.05 -42.05
C GLY A 37 30.74 52.40 -40.79
N TYR A 38 31.14 53.24 -39.82
CA TYR A 38 31.07 52.90 -38.40
C TYR A 38 29.70 53.36 -37.90
N GLY A 39 28.84 52.42 -37.52
CA GLY A 39 27.48 52.72 -37.07
C GLY A 39 26.76 51.46 -36.59
N SER A 40 26.70 51.34 -35.27
CA SER A 40 25.90 50.41 -34.48
C SER A 40 24.44 50.32 -34.92
N TRP A 41 23.93 49.09 -35.07
CA TRP A 41 22.50 48.81 -35.15
C TRP A 41 22.12 47.69 -34.19
N GLN A 42 21.09 47.99 -33.39
CA GLN A 42 20.54 47.19 -32.31
C GLN A 42 19.79 45.96 -32.85
N GLU A 43 19.94 44.85 -32.14
CA GLU A 43 19.37 43.55 -32.45
C GLU A 43 17.88 43.49 -32.10
N PRO A 44 16.99 42.88 -32.92
CA PRO A 44 15.60 42.74 -32.56
C PRO A 44 15.43 41.73 -31.42
N GLU A 45 14.87 42.17 -30.30
CA GLU A 45 14.53 41.32 -29.16
C GLU A 45 13.59 40.19 -29.60
N ARG A 46 14.12 38.95 -29.59
CA ARG A 46 13.31 37.74 -29.74
C ARG A 46 12.33 37.67 -28.57
N ARG A 47 11.05 37.95 -28.85
CA ARG A 47 9.92 37.66 -27.97
C ARG A 47 9.93 36.17 -27.64
N ALA A 48 10.48 35.81 -26.48
CA ALA A 48 10.50 34.43 -26.02
C ALA A 48 9.06 33.94 -25.78
N ASP A 49 8.71 32.88 -26.49
CA ASP A 49 7.43 32.20 -26.36
C ASP A 49 7.33 31.57 -24.96
N ARG A 50 6.57 32.21 -24.06
CA ARG A 50 6.38 31.77 -22.67
C ARG A 50 5.86 30.33 -22.57
N GLY A 51 5.22 29.79 -23.62
CA GLY A 51 4.76 28.40 -23.67
C GLY A 51 5.88 27.37 -23.89
N SER A 52 6.97 27.76 -24.56
CA SER A 52 8.11 26.88 -24.85
C SER A 52 9.00 26.65 -23.62
N MET A 53 9.25 27.70 -22.83
CA MET A 53 10.08 27.60 -21.63
C MET A 53 9.43 26.76 -20.52
N LEU A 54 8.10 26.89 -20.34
CA LEU A 54 7.35 26.07 -19.38
C LEU A 54 7.36 24.58 -19.74
N ARG A 55 7.26 24.24 -21.03
CA ARG A 55 7.38 22.84 -21.50
C ARG A 55 8.81 22.30 -21.30
N GLY A 56 9.84 23.11 -21.54
CA GLY A 56 11.23 22.74 -21.28
C GLY A 56 11.50 22.46 -19.80
N ILE A 57 10.99 23.29 -18.90
CA ILE A 57 11.14 23.11 -17.44
C ILE A 57 10.39 21.87 -16.95
N LEU A 58 9.18 21.60 -17.45
CA LEU A 58 8.41 20.40 -17.08
C LEU A 58 9.06 19.10 -17.57
N ILE A 59 9.65 19.10 -18.77
CA ILE A 59 10.38 17.93 -19.29
C ILE A 59 11.67 17.69 -18.48
N LEU A 60 12.43 18.75 -18.14
CA LEU A 60 13.60 18.63 -17.28
C LEU A 60 13.27 18.13 -15.86
N ALA A 61 12.17 18.62 -15.27
CA ALA A 61 11.71 18.17 -13.96
C ALA A 61 11.24 16.70 -13.98
N ALA A 62 10.55 16.27 -15.04
CA ALA A 62 10.13 14.88 -15.21
C ALA A 62 11.33 13.94 -15.39
N VAL A 63 12.33 14.33 -16.17
CA VAL A 63 13.56 13.56 -16.37
C VAL A 63 14.38 13.48 -15.07
N ALA A 64 14.52 14.59 -14.33
CA ALA A 64 15.20 14.59 -13.03
C ALA A 64 14.47 13.71 -11.99
N GLY A 65 13.14 13.71 -12.00
CA GLY A 65 12.32 12.83 -11.14
C GLY A 65 12.51 11.35 -11.47
N VAL A 66 12.47 10.98 -12.75
CA VAL A 66 12.69 9.60 -13.20
C VAL A 66 14.12 9.13 -12.90
N VAL A 67 15.13 9.97 -13.13
CA VAL A 67 16.53 9.67 -12.79
C VAL A 67 16.71 9.46 -11.29
N THR A 68 16.05 10.25 -10.44
CA THR A 68 16.10 10.08 -8.98
C THR A 68 15.47 8.75 -8.53
N VAL A 69 14.33 8.38 -9.12
CA VAL A 69 13.68 7.08 -8.81
C VAL A 69 14.53 5.91 -9.30
N VAL A 70 15.10 5.99 -10.50
CA VAL A 70 15.95 4.94 -11.07
C VAL A 70 17.26 4.79 -10.27
N ILE A 71 17.89 5.89 -9.87
CA ILE A 71 19.07 5.85 -8.98
C ILE A 71 18.68 5.29 -7.59
N GLY A 72 17.53 5.67 -7.03
CA GLY A 72 17.05 5.12 -5.76
C GLY A 72 16.76 3.61 -5.82
N VAL A 73 16.16 3.13 -6.91
CA VAL A 73 15.91 1.70 -7.16
C VAL A 73 17.21 0.95 -7.42
N LEU A 74 18.17 1.55 -8.14
CA LEU A 74 19.48 0.95 -8.40
C LEU A 74 20.38 0.92 -7.15
N LEU A 75 20.31 1.92 -6.26
CA LEU A 75 20.99 1.90 -4.97
C LEU A 75 20.39 0.85 -4.02
N MET A 76 19.06 0.66 -4.05
CA MET A 76 18.39 -0.44 -3.36
C MET A 76 18.77 -1.81 -3.93
N ALA A 77 19.00 -1.91 -5.25
CA ALA A 77 19.36 -3.15 -5.92
C ALA A 77 20.87 -3.51 -5.85
N ASN A 78 21.77 -2.53 -5.64
CA ASN A 78 23.23 -2.72 -5.73
C ASN A 78 24.01 -2.51 -4.41
N ALA A 79 23.35 -2.54 -3.24
CA ALA A 79 24.04 -2.55 -1.95
C ALA A 79 24.01 -3.95 -1.28
N PRO A 80 24.70 -4.98 -1.80
CA PRO A 80 24.70 -6.31 -1.21
C PRO A 80 25.62 -6.43 0.03
N ALA A 81 26.24 -5.35 0.50
CA ALA A 81 27.24 -5.37 1.57
C ALA A 81 26.73 -4.89 2.96
N GLU A 82 25.51 -4.38 3.09
CA GLU A 82 24.97 -3.89 4.39
C GLU A 82 24.04 -4.87 5.12
N TYR A 83 23.80 -6.06 4.58
CA TYR A 83 22.93 -7.07 5.20
C TYR A 83 23.73 -8.11 5.96
N GLY A 84 24.50 -7.67 6.95
CA GLY A 84 25.28 -8.49 7.90
C GLY A 84 24.45 -9.46 8.74
N LEU A 85 23.75 -10.38 8.08
CA LEU A 85 23.15 -11.57 8.63
C LEU A 85 24.07 -12.73 8.30
N ALA A 86 25.20 -12.75 9.02
CA ALA A 86 25.89 -14.00 9.26
C ALA A 86 24.87 -14.97 9.88
N ASP A 87 24.66 -16.08 9.18
CA ASP A 87 24.27 -17.40 9.71
C ASP A 87 23.46 -17.40 11.02
N SER A 88 22.26 -16.82 11.02
CA SER A 88 21.47 -16.68 12.25
C SER A 88 20.53 -17.86 12.53
N GLY A 89 20.72 -19.03 11.89
CA GLY A 89 19.87 -20.20 12.13
C GLY A 89 18.37 -19.95 11.90
N ARG A 90 18.00 -19.03 11.00
CA ARG A 90 16.60 -18.74 10.69
C ARG A 90 15.99 -19.95 9.98
N THR A 91 15.26 -20.77 10.71
CA THR A 91 14.59 -21.95 10.15
C THR A 91 13.53 -21.49 9.14
N PRO A 92 13.68 -21.81 7.84
CA PRO A 92 12.60 -21.61 6.89
C PRO A 92 11.41 -22.48 7.32
N LEU A 93 10.19 -21.92 7.27
CA LEU A 93 8.99 -22.72 7.43
C LEU A 93 8.93 -23.72 6.28
N LYS A 94 8.94 -25.02 6.58
CA LYS A 94 8.88 -26.07 5.56
C LYS A 94 7.50 -26.04 4.93
N LEU A 95 7.45 -25.60 3.67
CA LEU A 95 6.27 -25.74 2.83
C LEU A 95 6.08 -27.24 2.55
N GLY A 96 4.98 -27.82 3.02
CA GLY A 96 4.59 -29.15 2.59
C GLY A 96 4.18 -29.09 1.13
N ALA A 97 4.79 -29.91 0.28
CA ALA A 97 4.24 -30.15 -1.05
C ALA A 97 2.83 -30.72 -0.92
N GLN A 98 1.90 -30.21 -1.72
CA GLN A 98 0.50 -30.60 -1.74
C GLN A 98 0.36 -32.12 -1.92
N PRO A 99 -0.47 -32.82 -1.14
CA PRO A 99 -0.80 -34.20 -1.45
C PRO A 99 -1.42 -34.28 -2.86
N PRO A 100 -1.06 -35.27 -3.70
CA PRO A 100 -1.61 -35.40 -5.06
C PRO A 100 -3.13 -35.65 -5.08
N ASP A 101 -3.70 -36.02 -3.94
CA ASP A 101 -5.01 -36.63 -3.84
C ASP A 101 -6.09 -35.63 -3.37
N GLY A 102 -6.55 -34.77 -4.30
CA GLY A 102 -7.98 -34.49 -4.49
C GLY A 102 -8.76 -33.62 -3.50
N PHE A 103 -8.19 -33.11 -2.40
CA PHE A 103 -8.88 -32.11 -1.56
C PHE A 103 -8.53 -30.68 -1.98
N ALA A 104 -9.55 -29.81 -2.06
CA ALA A 104 -9.30 -28.37 -2.21
C ALA A 104 -8.46 -27.91 -1.01
N PRO A 105 -7.37 -27.16 -1.23
CA PRO A 105 -6.53 -26.73 -0.13
C PRO A 105 -7.37 -25.84 0.80
N SER A 106 -7.47 -26.26 2.06
CA SER A 106 -8.13 -25.55 3.14
C SER A 106 -7.09 -24.96 4.08
N VAL A 107 -7.52 -24.04 4.95
CA VAL A 107 -6.65 -23.51 5.99
C VAL A 107 -6.35 -24.64 6.98
N GLY A 108 -5.06 -24.92 7.20
CA GLY A 108 -4.62 -26.03 8.05
C GLY A 108 -4.85 -25.77 9.55
N PRO A 109 -4.76 -26.81 10.38
CA PRO A 109 -4.94 -26.69 11.82
C PRO A 109 -3.78 -25.94 12.51
N GLY A 110 -2.64 -25.73 11.84
CA GLY A 110 -1.43 -25.18 12.45
C GLY A 110 -0.74 -26.17 13.40
N GLY A 111 0.25 -25.68 14.14
CA GLY A 111 0.95 -26.41 15.20
C GLY A 111 2.37 -26.85 14.82
N PRO A 112 3.21 -27.18 15.82
CA PRO A 112 4.59 -27.59 15.56
C PRO A 112 4.68 -28.80 14.62
N GLY A 113 5.45 -28.64 13.53
CA GLY A 113 5.70 -29.72 12.57
C GLY A 113 4.56 -30.02 11.60
N GLN A 114 3.43 -29.31 11.70
CA GLN A 114 2.35 -29.41 10.71
C GLN A 114 2.66 -28.53 9.50
N PRO A 115 2.49 -29.03 8.26
CA PRO A 115 2.67 -28.20 7.09
C PRO A 115 1.60 -27.10 7.07
N LEU A 116 2.04 -25.85 6.96
CA LEU A 116 1.14 -24.77 6.61
C LEU A 116 0.90 -24.82 5.10
N THR A 117 -0.37 -24.78 4.71
CA THR A 117 -0.80 -24.78 3.31
C THR A 117 -1.57 -23.50 3.01
N GLN A 118 -1.44 -23.02 1.78
CA GLN A 118 -2.27 -21.92 1.28
C GLN A 118 -3.61 -22.48 0.83
N ALA A 119 -4.72 -21.93 1.32
CA ALA A 119 -6.05 -22.37 0.92
C ALA A 119 -6.47 -21.75 -0.42
N ALA A 120 -7.46 -22.35 -1.09
CA ALA A 120 -8.06 -21.76 -2.29
C ALA A 120 -8.57 -20.33 -1.96
N PRO A 121 -8.34 -19.29 -2.79
CA PRO A 121 -8.68 -17.90 -2.44
C PRO A 121 -10.14 -17.66 -2.04
N THR A 122 -11.06 -18.50 -2.52
CA THR A 122 -12.50 -18.44 -2.25
C THR A 122 -12.92 -19.17 -0.97
N ALA A 123 -12.04 -19.95 -0.33
CA ALA A 123 -12.38 -20.65 0.90
C ALA A 123 -12.69 -19.66 2.03
N ALA A 124 -13.71 -19.96 2.82
CA ALA A 124 -14.08 -19.18 4.00
C ALA A 124 -12.96 -19.21 5.07
N ALA A 125 -13.05 -18.30 6.04
CA ALA A 125 -12.20 -18.36 7.23
C ALA A 125 -12.54 -19.62 8.06
N PRO A 126 -11.54 -20.34 8.59
CA PRO A 126 -11.80 -21.54 9.36
C PRO A 126 -12.41 -21.21 10.72
N ALA A 127 -13.43 -21.97 11.13
CA ALA A 127 -14.11 -21.79 12.40
C ALA A 127 -13.43 -22.61 13.54
N PRO A 128 -13.27 -22.04 14.75
CA PRO A 128 -12.76 -22.78 15.92
C PRO A 128 -13.76 -23.81 16.47
N PRO A 129 -13.33 -24.68 17.41
CA PRO A 129 -14.18 -25.76 17.96
C PRO A 129 -15.23 -25.29 18.97
N LEU A 130 -15.32 -23.99 19.21
CA LEU A 130 -16.22 -23.39 20.19
C LEU A 130 -17.26 -22.50 19.47
N PRO A 131 -18.47 -22.37 20.05
CA PRO A 131 -19.49 -21.48 19.52
C PRO A 131 -19.03 -20.01 19.57
N ALA A 132 -19.55 -19.18 18.67
CA ALA A 132 -19.32 -17.75 18.69
C ALA A 132 -19.89 -17.14 19.98
N ALA A 133 -19.13 -16.20 20.56
CA ALA A 133 -19.69 -15.24 21.50
C ALA A 133 -20.36 -14.07 20.75
N PRO A 134 -21.43 -13.47 21.30
CA PRO A 134 -22.07 -12.30 20.69
C PRO A 134 -21.08 -11.14 20.49
N PRO A 135 -21.13 -10.42 19.35
CA PRO A 135 -20.31 -9.24 19.15
C PRO A 135 -20.51 -8.17 20.24
N MET A 136 -19.44 -7.46 20.53
CA MET A 136 -19.35 -6.39 21.52
C MET A 136 -19.43 -5.02 20.83
N GLN A 137 -19.70 -3.97 21.61
CA GLN A 137 -19.57 -2.60 21.14
C GLN A 137 -18.12 -2.29 20.74
N PRO A 138 -17.86 -1.30 19.87
CA PRO A 138 -16.49 -0.94 19.48
C PRO A 138 -15.68 -0.41 20.67
N SER A 139 -14.43 -0.86 20.82
CA SER A 139 -13.49 -0.31 21.81
C SER A 139 -12.04 -0.51 21.38
N THR A 140 -11.21 0.50 21.62
CA THR A 140 -9.81 0.48 21.15
C THR A 140 -9.03 -0.66 21.81
N PRO A 141 -8.38 -1.56 21.04
CA PRO A 141 -7.55 -2.61 21.61
C PRO A 141 -6.26 -2.03 22.21
N LYS A 142 -5.84 -2.58 23.35
CA LYS A 142 -4.69 -2.08 24.14
C LYS A 142 -3.57 -3.07 24.30
N ARG A 143 -3.90 -4.34 24.47
CA ARG A 143 -2.91 -5.38 24.77
C ARG A 143 -3.35 -6.70 24.17
N LEU A 144 -2.40 -7.39 23.55
CA LEU A 144 -2.55 -8.74 23.03
C LEU A 144 -1.82 -9.70 23.94
N VAL A 145 -2.49 -10.76 24.37
CA VAL A 145 -1.90 -11.83 25.17
C VAL A 145 -2.12 -13.17 24.46
N ILE A 146 -1.02 -13.91 24.26
CA ILE A 146 -1.03 -15.29 23.75
C ILE A 146 -0.12 -16.09 24.67
N ALA A 147 -0.70 -16.62 25.75
CA ALA A 147 0.04 -17.24 26.85
C ALA A 147 0.94 -18.39 26.37
N LYS A 148 0.44 -19.23 25.45
CA LYS A 148 1.18 -20.35 24.87
C LYS A 148 2.49 -19.93 24.20
N LEU A 149 2.51 -18.74 23.59
CA LEU A 149 3.70 -18.20 22.93
C LEU A 149 4.53 -17.28 23.83
N GLY A 150 4.09 -17.03 25.07
CA GLY A 150 4.70 -16.05 25.97
C GLY A 150 4.51 -14.60 25.50
N ILE A 151 3.55 -14.33 24.62
CA ILE A 151 3.31 -12.99 24.08
C ILE A 151 2.46 -12.20 25.07
N ASN A 152 2.97 -11.03 25.45
CA ASN A 152 2.24 -9.99 26.15
C ASN A 152 2.67 -8.63 25.59
N ALA A 153 1.92 -8.14 24.61
CA ALA A 153 2.35 -7.06 23.73
C ALA A 153 1.41 -5.85 23.77
N PRO A 154 1.94 -4.61 23.84
CA PRO A 154 1.13 -3.42 23.60
C PRO A 154 0.61 -3.40 22.16
N ILE A 155 -0.58 -2.81 21.99
CA ILE A 155 -1.20 -2.57 20.69
C ILE A 155 -1.22 -1.06 20.40
N LYS A 156 -0.86 -0.68 19.17
CA LYS A 156 -1.02 0.68 18.65
C LYS A 156 -1.80 0.65 17.35
N SER A 157 -2.57 1.70 17.07
CA SER A 157 -3.22 1.83 15.77
C SER A 157 -2.21 2.07 14.65
N VAL A 158 -2.46 1.43 13.50
CA VAL A 158 -1.77 1.64 12.23
C VAL A 158 -2.78 1.96 11.15
N GLY A 159 -2.33 2.62 10.09
CA GLY A 159 -3.18 3.11 9.01
C GLY A 159 -2.88 2.45 7.69
N LEU A 160 -3.15 3.21 6.63
CA LEU A 160 -2.65 2.94 5.30
C LEU A 160 -1.43 3.82 5.03
N ASP A 161 -0.50 3.31 4.24
CA ASP A 161 0.57 4.09 3.66
C ASP A 161 0.07 4.87 2.42
N LYS A 162 0.98 5.60 1.78
CA LYS A 162 0.68 6.41 0.59
C LYS A 162 0.19 5.58 -0.62
N ASN A 163 0.45 4.28 -0.62
CA ASN A 163 0.07 3.36 -1.69
C ASN A 163 -1.23 2.61 -1.34
N GLY A 164 -1.86 2.91 -0.20
CA GLY A 164 -3.06 2.23 0.26
C GLY A 164 -2.81 0.86 0.90
N ALA A 165 -1.55 0.49 1.19
CA ALA A 165 -1.23 -0.73 1.90
C ALA A 165 -1.29 -0.51 3.42
N ILE A 166 -1.66 -1.53 4.20
CA ILE A 166 -1.67 -1.42 5.66
C ILE A 166 -0.25 -1.22 6.18
N GLN A 167 -0.07 -0.18 6.99
CA GLN A 167 1.20 0.10 7.66
C GLN A 167 1.53 -1.00 8.66
N THR A 168 2.80 -1.40 8.72
CA THR A 168 3.31 -2.26 9.79
C THR A 168 3.68 -1.41 11.02
N PRO A 169 3.66 -1.98 12.24
CA PRO A 169 4.23 -1.30 13.40
C PRO A 169 5.71 -0.93 13.18
N PRO A 170 6.25 0.10 13.86
CA PRO A 170 7.66 0.48 13.75
C PRO A 170 8.63 -0.70 13.99
N ILE A 171 9.54 -0.95 13.05
CA ILE A 171 10.49 -2.08 13.10
C ILE A 171 11.42 -2.04 14.33
N GLY A 172 11.70 -0.85 14.87
CA GLY A 172 12.52 -0.67 16.07
C GLY A 172 11.87 -1.20 17.35
N ASN A 173 10.56 -1.45 17.36
CA ASN A 173 9.85 -2.00 18.51
C ASN A 173 9.45 -3.46 18.26
N HIS A 174 10.33 -4.38 18.62
CA HIS A 174 10.16 -5.81 18.44
C HIS A 174 8.96 -6.42 19.17
N ASN A 175 8.41 -5.78 20.22
CA ASN A 175 7.27 -6.30 20.99
C ASN A 175 5.95 -5.56 20.68
N LEU A 176 5.86 -4.77 19.60
CA LEU A 176 4.68 -3.96 19.30
C LEU A 176 3.78 -4.60 18.25
N VAL A 177 2.47 -4.61 18.54
CA VAL A 177 1.43 -5.01 17.60
C VAL A 177 0.77 -3.77 17.01
N GLY A 178 0.58 -3.76 15.69
CA GLY A 178 -0.20 -2.76 14.97
C GLY A 178 -1.62 -3.26 14.73
N TRP A 179 -2.65 -2.52 15.14
CA TRP A 179 -4.05 -2.79 14.78
C TRP A 179 -4.50 -1.87 13.65
N TYR A 180 -5.10 -2.43 12.60
CA TYR A 180 -5.61 -1.66 11.46
C TYR A 180 -6.87 -0.87 11.84
N ARG A 181 -6.73 0.44 11.99
CA ARG A 181 -7.75 1.32 12.60
C ARG A 181 -9.01 1.55 11.75
N TYR A 182 -8.98 1.24 10.46
CA TYR A 182 -10.14 1.41 9.57
C TYR A 182 -10.99 0.15 9.47
N GLY A 183 -10.60 -0.93 10.17
CA GLY A 183 -11.43 -2.12 10.34
C GLY A 183 -12.10 -2.19 11.72
N PRO A 184 -12.84 -3.28 11.98
CA PRO A 184 -13.41 -3.58 13.29
C PRO A 184 -12.39 -3.57 14.43
N THR A 185 -12.85 -3.16 15.61
CA THR A 185 -12.11 -3.35 16.85
C THR A 185 -12.22 -4.81 17.34
N ALA A 186 -11.26 -5.28 18.13
CA ALA A 186 -11.32 -6.64 18.67
C ALA A 186 -12.59 -6.84 19.53
N GLY A 187 -13.47 -7.73 19.08
CA GLY A 187 -14.75 -8.05 19.71
C GLY A 187 -15.95 -7.43 18.99
N GLN A 188 -15.76 -6.47 18.09
CA GLN A 188 -16.80 -5.99 17.18
C GLN A 188 -17.04 -7.03 16.07
N SER A 189 -18.25 -7.05 15.50
CA SER A 189 -18.58 -7.83 14.31
C SER A 189 -17.61 -7.51 13.16
N GLY A 190 -17.11 -8.55 12.50
CA GLY A 190 -16.13 -8.49 11.43
C GLY A 190 -14.69 -8.75 11.90
N PRO A 191 -13.72 -8.75 10.95
CA PRO A 191 -12.33 -9.09 11.24
C PRO A 191 -11.54 -7.90 11.80
N ALA A 192 -11.14 -7.98 13.07
CA ALA A 192 -10.08 -7.12 13.60
C ALA A 192 -8.72 -7.62 13.08
N VAL A 193 -8.00 -6.77 12.33
CA VAL A 193 -6.70 -7.13 11.74
C VAL A 193 -5.55 -6.56 12.55
N MET A 194 -4.62 -7.42 12.95
CA MET A 194 -3.42 -7.07 13.70
C MET A 194 -2.15 -7.59 13.02
N LEU A 195 -1.14 -6.74 12.95
CA LEU A 195 0.13 -6.98 12.29
C LEU A 195 1.27 -6.90 13.30
N GLY A 196 2.28 -7.73 13.11
CA GLY A 196 3.47 -7.73 13.94
C GLY A 196 4.66 -8.34 13.19
N HIS A 197 5.85 -7.87 13.54
CA HIS A 197 7.08 -8.36 12.92
C HIS A 197 7.38 -9.80 13.33
N LYS A 198 7.92 -10.59 12.38
CA LYS A 198 8.50 -11.91 12.66
C LYS A 198 9.85 -11.72 13.34
N ASP A 199 10.68 -10.85 12.79
CA ASP A 199 11.99 -10.49 13.28
C ASP A 199 12.26 -8.99 13.03
N THR A 200 13.26 -8.47 13.73
CA THR A 200 13.90 -7.20 13.43
C THR A 200 15.28 -7.48 12.85
N MET A 201 16.04 -6.42 12.55
CA MET A 201 17.42 -6.57 12.10
C MET A 201 18.31 -7.28 13.14
N THR A 202 17.95 -7.25 14.42
CA THR A 202 18.81 -7.71 15.52
C THR A 202 18.23 -8.86 16.34
N ARG A 203 16.92 -9.13 16.28
CA ARG A 203 16.29 -10.17 17.11
C ARG A 203 14.94 -10.65 16.59
N THR A 204 14.43 -11.74 17.16
CA THR A 204 13.04 -12.17 16.98
C THR A 204 12.05 -11.14 17.52
N ALA A 205 10.91 -11.00 16.85
CA ALA A 205 9.86 -10.04 17.22
C ALA A 205 8.56 -10.75 17.65
N VAL A 206 7.56 -9.95 18.00
CA VAL A 206 6.31 -10.35 18.68
C VAL A 206 5.61 -11.53 18.00
N PHE A 207 5.65 -11.62 16.67
CA PHE A 207 4.95 -12.65 15.91
C PHE A 207 5.89 -13.68 15.27
N SER A 208 7.15 -13.76 15.71
CA SER A 208 8.12 -14.79 15.26
C SER A 208 7.56 -16.21 15.25
N ARG A 209 6.68 -16.54 16.21
CA ARG A 209 6.22 -17.89 16.51
C ARG A 209 4.73 -18.13 16.24
N LEU A 210 4.06 -17.27 15.46
CA LEU A 210 2.61 -17.46 15.18
C LEU A 210 2.30 -18.82 14.55
N HIS A 211 3.21 -19.37 13.75
CA HIS A 211 3.07 -20.70 13.13
C HIS A 211 3.01 -21.86 14.13
N GLU A 212 3.41 -21.64 15.40
CA GLU A 212 3.35 -22.64 16.46
C GLU A 212 1.99 -22.68 17.19
N LEU A 213 1.11 -21.71 16.92
CA LEU A 213 -0.28 -21.83 17.33
C LEU A 213 -0.94 -22.99 16.60
N GLN A 214 -2.04 -23.48 17.14
CA GLN A 214 -2.85 -24.52 16.54
C GLN A 214 -4.33 -24.28 16.82
N TYR A 215 -5.15 -25.01 16.08
CA TYR A 215 -6.58 -25.13 16.28
C TYR A 215 -6.95 -25.29 17.76
N GLY A 216 -7.85 -24.43 18.25
CA GLY A 216 -8.28 -24.44 19.65
C GLY A 216 -7.44 -23.58 20.61
N ASP A 217 -6.28 -23.06 20.20
CA ASP A 217 -5.49 -22.18 21.06
C ASP A 217 -6.20 -20.85 21.34
N THR A 218 -5.94 -20.25 22.51
CA THR A 218 -6.58 -19.02 22.98
C THR A 218 -5.72 -17.79 22.74
N ILE A 219 -6.37 -16.71 22.31
CA ILE A 219 -5.81 -15.36 22.15
C ILE A 219 -6.70 -14.38 22.91
N GLU A 220 -6.11 -13.50 23.71
CA GLU A 220 -6.85 -12.49 24.47
C GLU A 220 -6.48 -11.08 24.03
N VAL A 221 -7.50 -10.23 23.87
CA VAL A 221 -7.32 -8.81 23.59
C VAL A 221 -7.98 -7.98 24.69
N THR A 222 -7.15 -7.31 25.48
CA THR A 222 -7.62 -6.30 26.44
C THR A 222 -7.97 -5.02 25.67
N ARG A 223 -9.16 -4.49 25.96
CA ARG A 223 -9.74 -3.30 25.32
C ARG A 223 -9.72 -2.10 26.27
N MET A 224 -9.95 -0.91 25.72
CA MET A 224 -9.97 0.35 26.46
C MET A 224 -11.09 0.47 27.49
N ASP A 225 -12.20 -0.23 27.26
CA ASP A 225 -13.36 -0.26 28.15
C ASP A 225 -13.18 -1.20 29.36
N GLY A 226 -11.97 -1.73 29.56
CA GLY A 226 -11.65 -2.66 30.63
C GLY A 226 -12.11 -4.09 30.38
N THR A 227 -12.76 -4.36 29.26
CA THR A 227 -13.18 -5.71 28.86
C THR A 227 -12.05 -6.46 28.15
N VAL A 228 -12.13 -7.78 28.15
CA VAL A 228 -11.25 -8.67 27.39
C VAL A 228 -12.07 -9.48 26.42
N ALA A 229 -11.74 -9.39 25.13
CA ALA A 229 -12.26 -10.28 24.10
C ALA A 229 -11.38 -11.53 24.01
N ILE A 230 -11.98 -12.72 24.12
CA ILE A 230 -11.29 -14.01 24.10
C ILE A 230 -11.60 -14.69 22.77
N PHE A 231 -10.55 -14.94 21.99
CA PHE A 231 -10.61 -15.58 20.69
C PHE A 231 -10.02 -16.99 20.76
N THR A 232 -10.60 -17.89 19.98
CA THR A 232 -10.07 -19.24 19.78
C THR A 232 -9.62 -19.39 18.33
N VAL A 233 -8.43 -19.95 18.14
CA VAL A 233 -7.83 -20.20 16.82
C VAL A 233 -8.65 -21.26 16.07
N GLY A 234 -9.10 -20.90 14.88
CA GLY A 234 -9.78 -21.79 13.93
C GLY A 234 -8.85 -22.37 12.87
N GLY A 235 -7.70 -21.75 12.62
CA GLY A 235 -6.70 -22.30 11.70
C GLY A 235 -5.58 -21.32 11.36
N ILE A 236 -4.57 -21.84 10.68
CA ILE A 236 -3.37 -21.08 10.30
C ILE A 236 -3.04 -21.36 8.84
N GLU A 237 -2.77 -20.28 8.12
CA GLU A 237 -2.41 -20.31 6.72
C GLU A 237 -1.04 -19.67 6.52
N GLN A 238 -0.25 -20.25 5.62
CA GLN A 238 0.87 -19.55 5.02
C GLN A 238 0.46 -19.22 3.59
N ALA A 239 0.38 -17.93 3.26
CA ALA A 239 -0.07 -17.46 1.97
C ALA A 239 1.01 -16.63 1.29
N ASP A 240 1.26 -16.92 0.01
CA ASP A 240 2.14 -16.11 -0.83
C ASP A 240 1.60 -14.67 -0.92
N LYS A 241 2.49 -13.68 -0.83
CA LYS A 241 2.11 -12.25 -0.86
C LYS A 241 1.41 -11.83 -2.15
N LEU A 242 1.68 -12.48 -3.27
CA LEU A 242 1.07 -12.21 -4.58
C LEU A 242 -0.34 -12.79 -4.69
N THR A 243 -0.64 -13.85 -3.93
CA THR A 243 -1.94 -14.54 -3.94
C THR A 243 -2.63 -14.41 -2.58
N PHE A 244 -2.31 -13.34 -1.85
CA PHE A 244 -2.82 -13.06 -0.52
C PHE A 244 -4.36 -13.12 -0.49
N PRO A 245 -4.97 -13.84 0.49
CA PRO A 245 -6.41 -14.08 0.52
C PRO A 245 -7.19 -12.86 1.05
N THR A 246 -7.18 -11.77 0.29
CA THR A 246 -7.77 -10.46 0.64
C THR A 246 -9.18 -10.58 1.20
N ASN A 247 -10.07 -11.33 0.53
CA ASN A 247 -11.46 -11.47 0.98
C ASN A 247 -11.57 -12.22 2.31
N ARG A 248 -10.76 -13.25 2.55
CA ARG A 248 -10.78 -14.00 3.83
C ARG A 248 -10.21 -13.17 4.99
N VAL A 249 -9.30 -12.24 4.70
CA VAL A 249 -8.63 -11.42 5.71
C VAL A 249 -9.43 -10.16 6.02
N TYR A 250 -9.97 -9.48 5.00
CA TYR A 250 -10.59 -8.16 5.14
C TYR A 250 -12.08 -8.14 4.83
N GLY A 251 -12.63 -9.21 4.26
CA GLY A 251 -14.05 -9.31 3.96
C GLY A 251 -14.90 -9.30 5.23
N ASN A 252 -16.13 -8.82 5.09
CA ASN A 252 -17.06 -8.77 6.20
C ASN A 252 -17.35 -10.16 6.76
N ALA A 253 -17.59 -10.22 8.07
CA ALA A 253 -18.04 -11.40 8.78
C ALA A 253 -19.07 -10.96 9.84
N ASP A 254 -20.09 -11.79 10.08
CA ASP A 254 -21.13 -11.47 11.06
C ASP A 254 -20.62 -11.63 12.50
N ASP A 255 -19.79 -12.65 12.72
CA ASP A 255 -19.15 -12.92 14.01
C ASP A 255 -18.00 -11.93 14.29
N ALA A 256 -17.62 -11.81 15.57
CA ALA A 256 -16.44 -11.07 15.96
C ALA A 256 -15.18 -11.90 15.69
N GLU A 257 -14.35 -11.46 14.74
CA GLU A 257 -13.21 -12.23 14.26
C GLU A 257 -11.88 -11.50 14.46
N LEU A 258 -10.79 -12.25 14.47
CA LEU A 258 -9.43 -11.75 14.62
C LEU A 258 -8.54 -12.37 13.53
N ARG A 259 -7.67 -11.53 12.95
CA ARG A 259 -6.59 -11.92 12.05
C ARG A 259 -5.27 -11.44 12.61
N LEU A 260 -4.36 -12.36 12.90
CA LEU A 260 -2.98 -12.01 13.22
C LEU A 260 -2.10 -12.31 12.00
N ILE A 261 -1.33 -11.33 11.55
CA ILE A 261 -0.54 -11.41 10.32
C ILE A 261 0.92 -11.09 10.62
N THR A 262 1.81 -11.94 10.13
CA THR A 262 3.25 -11.70 10.15
C THR A 262 3.91 -12.17 8.85
N CYS A 263 5.14 -11.73 8.60
CA CYS A 263 5.94 -12.25 7.50
C CYS A 263 6.24 -13.74 7.70
N GLY A 264 6.22 -14.53 6.62
CA GLY A 264 6.37 -15.99 6.63
C GLY A 264 7.22 -16.52 5.48
N GLY A 265 7.41 -17.84 5.44
CA GLY A 265 8.12 -18.49 4.33
C GLY A 265 9.60 -18.15 4.21
N THR A 266 10.12 -18.33 3.00
CA THR A 266 11.55 -18.15 2.70
C THR A 266 11.90 -16.66 2.64
N TYR A 267 13.01 -16.31 3.27
CA TYR A 267 13.58 -14.97 3.15
C TYR A 267 14.30 -14.84 1.81
N ASN A 268 13.80 -13.96 0.95
CA ASN A 268 14.47 -13.65 -0.30
C ASN A 268 15.55 -12.58 -0.05
N ARG A 269 16.82 -13.00 -0.17
CA ARG A 269 17.98 -12.12 0.05
C ARG A 269 18.13 -11.03 -1.03
N SER A 270 17.64 -11.25 -2.25
CA SER A 270 17.75 -10.24 -3.31
C SER A 270 16.75 -9.10 -3.14
N THR A 271 15.59 -9.37 -2.53
CA THR A 271 14.56 -8.36 -2.26
C THR A 271 14.57 -7.86 -0.82
N GLY A 272 15.31 -8.51 0.07
CA GLY A 272 15.33 -8.19 1.50
C GLY A 272 14.03 -8.54 2.24
N HIS A 273 13.16 -9.36 1.64
CA HIS A 273 11.80 -9.61 2.13
C HIS A 273 11.47 -11.11 2.20
N TYR A 274 10.65 -11.45 3.18
CA TYR A 274 9.92 -12.74 3.20
C TYR A 274 8.92 -12.81 2.06
N GLN A 275 8.80 -13.97 1.43
CA GLN A 275 7.90 -14.19 0.28
C GLN A 275 6.43 -14.35 0.69
N ASP A 276 6.19 -14.84 1.91
CA ASP A 276 4.83 -15.21 2.35
C ASP A 276 4.40 -14.38 3.57
N ASN A 277 3.14 -14.57 3.95
CA ASN A 277 2.59 -14.20 5.25
C ASN A 277 2.11 -15.44 5.99
N VAL A 278 2.29 -15.49 7.30
CA VAL A 278 1.55 -16.41 8.19
C VAL A 278 0.33 -15.65 8.72
N ILE A 279 -0.84 -16.24 8.55
CA ILE A 279 -2.13 -15.67 8.95
C ILE A 279 -2.79 -16.63 9.93
N VAL A 280 -3.07 -16.13 11.13
CA VAL A 280 -3.87 -16.84 12.13
C VAL A 280 -5.30 -16.34 12.04
N TYR A 281 -6.23 -17.28 11.88
CA TYR A 281 -7.66 -17.04 11.87
C TYR A 281 -8.23 -17.45 13.23
N ALA A 282 -8.88 -16.51 13.91
CA ALA A 282 -9.54 -16.78 15.18
C ALA A 282 -10.90 -16.09 15.24
N ARG A 283 -11.80 -16.65 16.04
CA ARG A 283 -13.14 -16.11 16.27
C ARG A 283 -13.38 -15.97 17.77
N MET A 284 -14.12 -14.94 18.16
CA MET A 284 -14.41 -14.66 19.56
C MET A 284 -15.35 -15.75 20.10
N THR A 285 -14.96 -16.34 21.21
CA THR A 285 -15.67 -17.47 21.85
C THR A 285 -15.99 -17.17 23.31
N GLY A 286 -15.54 -16.02 23.82
CA GLY A 286 -15.86 -15.57 25.16
C GLY A 286 -15.42 -14.13 25.38
N THR A 287 -15.86 -13.59 26.52
CA THR A 287 -15.44 -12.28 27.00
C THR A 287 -15.16 -12.39 28.50
N ARG A 288 -14.31 -11.50 29.01
CA ARG A 288 -14.03 -11.40 30.45
C ARG A 288 -13.98 -9.95 30.88
N GLY A 289 -14.78 -9.65 31.90
CA GLY A 289 -14.71 -8.39 32.65
C GLY A 289 -14.98 -7.14 31.82
N GLY A 290 -14.91 -6.02 32.53
CA GLY A 290 -15.51 -4.72 32.24
C GLY A 290 -16.26 -4.34 33.51
N THR A 291 -15.59 -3.74 34.49
CA THR A 291 -16.27 -3.20 35.67
C THR A 291 -17.34 -2.24 35.18
N GLY A 292 -18.60 -2.56 35.44
CA GLY A 292 -19.68 -1.59 35.31
C GLY A 292 -19.31 -0.36 36.11
N GLY A 293 -19.13 0.76 35.42
CA GLY A 293 -19.17 2.10 35.98
C GLY A 293 -20.54 2.69 35.68
#